data_AF-A0A7J7GIN1-F1
#
_entry.id   AF-A0A7J7GIN1-F1
#
_cell.length_a   1.000
_cell.length_b   1.000
_cell.length_c   1.000
_cell.angle_alpha   90.00
_cell.angle_beta   90.00
_cell.angle_gamma   90.00
#
_symmetry.space_group_name_H-M   'P 1'
#
loop_
_entity.id
_entity.type
_entity.pdbx_description
1 polymer ?
#
loop_
_entity_poly.entity_id
_entity_poly.type
_entity_poly.pdbx_seq_one_letter_code
_entity_poly.pdbx_strand_id
1 'polypeptide(L)'
;MAASNSCWQNANQNLFAGCLEILAGEKKRSRLAWHLSDCFQKDSGRPHFPHCDAKSSMLKCLTKLDEDVRKIYLEFYLETNSICHQLQTDAFKRQTERLVNELKNLAQFAKDKLETIEEKAEGLLQNSHLIHDSLASIDVQTQQVAKLTQNVKVQVNLVLRDTEAVYEQSKGIAASQSKLQEKQATMKDKLEESMAKLHESSNKVGEEISNLKNQAIEIEEEISKVGNAMSSK
;
A
#
# COMPACT_ATOMS: atom_id res chain seq x y z
N MET A 1 38.70 37.29 10.81
CA MET A 1 39.50 38.53 10.81
C MET A 1 40.24 38.59 9.48
N ALA A 2 39.84 39.47 8.57
CA ALA A 2 40.55 39.68 7.32
C ALA A 2 41.95 40.21 7.65
N ALA A 3 42.99 39.43 7.38
CA ALA A 3 44.36 39.94 7.42
C ALA A 3 44.40 41.15 6.49
N SER A 4 44.76 42.31 7.03
CA SER A 4 45.08 43.49 6.23
C SER A 4 46.08 43.08 5.15
N ASN A 5 45.72 43.26 3.88
CA ASN A 5 46.60 42.90 2.76
C ASN A 5 47.95 43.64 2.93
N SER A 6 48.97 42.93 3.39
CA SER A 6 50.33 43.44 3.54
C SER A 6 50.89 43.91 2.19
N CYS A 7 51.90 44.79 2.20
CA CYS A 7 52.59 45.22 0.97
C CYS A 7 53.02 44.01 0.12
N TRP A 8 53.55 42.98 0.78
CA TRP A 8 53.88 41.68 0.20
C TRP A 8 52.69 40.93 -0.40
N GLN A 9 51.57 40.84 0.31
CA GLN A 9 50.38 40.18 -0.23
C GLN A 9 49.83 40.91 -1.46
N ASN A 10 49.85 42.24 -1.49
CA ASN A 10 49.44 43.03 -2.66
C ASN A 10 50.44 42.90 -3.83
N ALA A 11 51.75 42.89 -3.55
CA ALA A 11 52.78 42.62 -4.56
C ALA A 11 52.64 41.19 -5.13
N ASN A 12 52.29 40.22 -4.30
CA ASN A 12 52.12 38.80 -4.67
C ASN A 12 50.75 38.48 -5.29
N GLN A 13 49.66 39.18 -4.96
CA GLN A 13 48.35 38.96 -5.62
C GLN A 13 48.37 39.43 -7.07
N ASN A 14 49.05 40.54 -7.36
CA ASN A 14 49.29 41.00 -8.74
C ASN A 14 50.23 40.06 -9.52
N LEU A 15 50.96 39.19 -8.82
CA LEU A 15 51.93 38.24 -9.35
C LEU A 15 51.29 36.92 -9.78
N PHE A 16 50.31 36.38 -9.04
CA PHE A 16 49.67 35.09 -9.37
C PHE A 16 49.01 35.04 -10.75
N ALA A 17 48.40 36.14 -11.21
CA ALA A 17 47.83 36.21 -12.56
C ALA A 17 48.89 36.40 -13.66
N GLY A 18 50.13 36.80 -13.30
CA GLY A 18 51.16 37.26 -14.21
C GLY A 18 52.49 36.50 -14.17
N CYS A 19 52.70 35.52 -13.29
CA CYS A 19 53.96 34.75 -13.19
C CYS A 19 54.38 34.14 -14.53
N LEU A 20 53.43 33.62 -15.32
CA LEU A 20 53.70 33.10 -16.67
C LEU A 20 54.26 34.19 -17.60
N GLU A 21 53.76 35.42 -17.49
CA GLU A 21 54.19 36.55 -18.32
C GLU A 21 55.48 37.22 -17.79
N ILE A 22 55.74 37.11 -16.48
CA ILE A 22 56.95 37.60 -15.80
C ILE A 22 58.15 36.73 -16.13
N LEU A 23 57.96 35.41 -16.17
CA LEU A 23 58.98 34.46 -16.63
C LEU A 23 59.34 34.66 -18.11
N ALA A 24 58.38 35.11 -18.92
CA ALA A 24 58.56 35.34 -20.36
C ALA A 24 59.09 36.73 -20.74
N GLY A 25 59.16 37.70 -19.81
CA GLY A 25 59.44 39.10 -20.15
C GLY A 25 60.28 39.85 -19.11
N GLU A 26 61.49 40.26 -19.50
CA GLU A 26 62.44 41.01 -18.66
C GLU A 26 61.83 42.29 -18.05
N LYS A 27 61.00 43.01 -18.79
CA LYS A 27 60.34 44.23 -18.31
C LYS A 27 59.40 43.95 -17.12
N LYS A 28 58.67 42.84 -17.16
CA LYS A 28 57.73 42.45 -16.10
C LYS A 28 58.49 41.92 -14.88
N ARG A 29 59.55 41.13 -15.11
CA ARG A 29 60.51 40.72 -14.07
C ARG A 29 61.11 41.91 -13.32
N SER A 30 61.64 42.91 -14.04
CA SER A 30 62.23 44.11 -13.44
C SER A 30 61.21 44.91 -12.62
N ARG A 31 59.95 45.02 -13.08
CA ARG A 31 58.90 45.71 -12.32
C ARG A 31 58.49 44.95 -11.07
N LEU A 32 58.40 43.63 -11.13
CA LEU A 32 58.10 42.85 -9.93
C LEU A 32 59.21 43.00 -8.89
N ALA A 33 60.46 42.83 -9.31
CA ALA A 33 61.62 43.02 -8.43
C ALA A 33 61.59 44.40 -7.75
N TRP A 34 61.22 45.44 -8.49
CA TRP A 34 61.02 46.79 -7.96
C TRP A 34 59.96 46.83 -6.84
N HIS A 35 58.78 46.25 -7.07
CA HIS A 35 57.70 46.23 -6.07
C HIS A 35 58.06 45.40 -4.83
N LEU A 36 58.69 44.24 -5.00
CA LEU A 36 59.16 43.41 -3.89
C LEU A 36 60.23 44.14 -3.06
N SER A 37 61.15 44.82 -3.74
CA SER A 37 62.19 45.61 -3.07
C SER A 37 61.62 46.79 -2.30
N ASP A 38 60.65 47.51 -2.87
CA ASP A 38 59.98 48.63 -2.20
C ASP A 38 59.20 48.16 -0.96
N CYS A 39 58.50 47.02 -1.06
CA CYS A 39 57.85 46.41 0.09
C CYS A 39 58.85 45.99 1.17
N PHE A 40 60.00 45.41 0.79
CA PHE A 40 61.05 45.08 1.75
C PHE A 40 61.61 46.32 2.45
N GLN A 41 61.87 47.41 1.74
CA GLN A 41 62.32 48.67 2.36
C GLN A 41 61.31 49.17 3.39
N LYS A 42 60.03 49.22 3.00
CA LYS A 42 58.94 49.65 3.88
C LYS A 42 58.90 48.82 5.17
N ASP A 43 58.95 47.50 5.04
CA ASP A 43 58.84 46.60 6.19
C ASP A 43 60.09 46.64 7.07
N SER A 44 61.25 46.97 6.49
CA SER A 44 62.50 47.20 7.23
C SER A 44 62.62 48.60 7.86
N GLY A 45 61.59 49.45 7.73
CA GLY A 45 61.58 50.82 8.26
C GLY A 45 62.45 51.82 7.48
N ARG A 46 62.88 51.46 6.27
CA ARG A 46 63.71 52.29 5.39
C ARG A 46 62.86 53.12 4.42
N PRO A 47 63.42 54.19 3.82
CA PRO A 47 62.71 54.99 2.84
C PRO A 47 62.25 54.18 1.62
N HIS A 48 61.07 54.52 1.11
CA HIS A 48 60.49 53.91 -0.08
C HIS A 48 61.32 54.18 -1.34
N PHE A 49 61.14 53.30 -2.34
CA PHE A 49 61.69 53.53 -3.66
C PHE A 49 61.04 54.78 -4.29
N PRO A 50 61.78 55.53 -5.12
CA PRO A 50 61.22 56.70 -5.82
C PRO A 50 60.08 56.28 -6.75
N HIS A 51 59.16 57.18 -7.07
CA HIS A 51 58.08 56.83 -7.99
C HIS A 51 58.61 56.41 -9.39
N CYS A 52 58.20 55.22 -9.84
CA CYS A 52 58.52 54.66 -11.15
C CYS A 52 57.23 54.37 -11.94
N ASP A 53 57.00 55.15 -13.00
CA ASP A 53 55.79 55.04 -13.80
C ASP A 53 55.72 53.72 -14.62
N ALA A 54 54.51 53.20 -14.80
CA ALA A 54 54.24 51.91 -15.46
C ALA A 54 54.55 51.92 -16.96
N LYS A 55 54.59 53.08 -17.62
CA LYS A 55 54.95 53.24 -19.04
C LYS A 55 56.43 53.55 -19.22
N SER A 56 57.09 54.12 -18.21
CA SER A 56 58.53 54.44 -18.21
C SER A 56 59.43 53.21 -18.28
N SER A 57 60.61 53.33 -18.90
CA SER A 57 61.58 52.22 -18.94
C SER A 57 62.19 51.99 -17.55
N MET A 58 62.41 50.72 -17.18
CA MET A 58 62.98 50.39 -15.87
C MET A 58 64.39 50.93 -15.69
N LEU A 59 65.18 51.01 -16.77
CA LEU A 59 66.50 51.64 -16.75
C LEU A 59 66.45 53.08 -16.18
N LYS A 60 65.46 53.89 -16.56
CA LYS A 60 65.29 55.26 -16.03
C LYS A 60 64.91 55.30 -14.56
N CYS A 61 64.29 54.25 -14.04
CA CYS A 61 63.96 54.14 -12.62
C CYS A 61 65.17 53.69 -11.81
N LEU A 62 65.96 52.76 -12.34
CA LEU A 62 67.16 52.23 -11.69
C LEU A 62 68.27 53.27 -11.53
N THR A 63 68.38 54.23 -12.46
CA THR A 63 69.34 55.34 -12.33
C THR A 63 69.03 56.29 -11.18
N LYS A 64 67.80 56.29 -10.66
CA LYS A 64 67.39 57.11 -9.51
C LYS A 64 67.70 56.46 -8.16
N LEU A 65 68.14 55.20 -8.16
CA LEU A 65 68.52 54.47 -6.96
C LEU A 65 69.98 54.73 -6.61
N ASP A 66 70.25 54.96 -5.33
CA ASP A 66 71.58 54.90 -4.75
C ASP A 66 72.13 53.46 -4.77
N GLU A 67 73.42 53.32 -4.48
CA GLU A 67 74.14 52.06 -4.69
C GLU A 67 73.63 50.93 -3.78
N ASP A 68 73.29 51.24 -2.53
CA ASP A 68 72.84 50.24 -1.56
C ASP A 68 71.42 49.79 -1.86
N VAL A 69 70.52 50.71 -2.23
CA VAL A 69 69.16 50.35 -2.67
C VAL A 69 69.18 49.57 -3.99
N ARG A 70 70.14 49.85 -4.88
CA ARG A 70 70.32 49.10 -6.13
C ARG A 70 70.77 47.65 -5.88
N LYS A 71 71.58 47.38 -4.84
CA LYS A 71 71.97 46.01 -4.45
C LYS A 71 70.75 45.20 -3.99
N ILE A 72 69.90 45.81 -3.15
CA ILE A 72 68.63 45.20 -2.71
C ILE A 72 67.74 44.87 -3.90
N TYR A 73 67.60 45.80 -4.85
CA TYR A 73 66.85 45.55 -6.09
C TYR A 73 67.42 44.36 -6.89
N LEU A 74 68.74 44.28 -7.04
CA LEU A 74 69.38 43.21 -7.80
C LEU A 74 69.11 41.84 -7.17
N GLU A 75 69.13 41.75 -5.84
CA GLU A 75 68.83 40.53 -5.10
C GLU A 75 67.41 40.02 -5.39
N PHE A 76 66.40 40.88 -5.26
CA PHE A 76 65.02 40.51 -5.62
C PHE A 76 64.85 40.23 -7.12
N TYR A 77 65.60 40.91 -7.99
CA TYR A 77 65.56 40.66 -9.43
C TYR A 77 66.07 39.27 -9.79
N LEU A 78 67.16 38.83 -9.16
CA LEU A 78 67.71 37.49 -9.35
C LEU A 78 66.73 36.43 -8.85
N GLU A 79 66.13 36.64 -7.66
CA GLU A 79 65.21 35.68 -7.04
C GLU A 79 63.80 35.67 -7.61
N THR A 80 63.41 36.67 -8.40
CA THR A 80 62.05 36.78 -8.96
C THR A 80 61.56 35.50 -9.65
N ASN A 81 62.43 34.83 -10.42
CA ASN A 81 62.02 33.59 -11.11
C ASN A 81 61.73 32.45 -10.11
N SER A 82 62.56 32.32 -9.08
CA SER A 82 62.39 31.34 -8.01
C SER A 82 61.08 31.59 -7.25
N ILE A 83 60.82 32.85 -6.88
CA ILE A 83 59.58 33.29 -6.21
C ILE A 83 58.35 32.96 -7.08
N CYS A 84 58.39 33.25 -8.38
CA CYS A 84 57.30 32.92 -9.31
C CYS A 84 57.01 31.42 -9.36
N HIS A 85 58.04 30.59 -9.52
CA HIS A 85 57.88 29.14 -9.59
C HIS A 85 57.32 28.56 -8.29
N GLN A 86 57.78 29.05 -7.14
CA GLN A 86 57.28 28.62 -5.85
C GLN A 86 55.80 28.97 -5.69
N LEU A 87 55.40 30.21 -6.01
CA LEU A 87 54.01 30.65 -5.92
C LEU A 87 53.11 29.85 -6.87
N GLN A 88 53.53 29.61 -8.11
CA GLN A 88 52.79 28.77 -9.06
C GLN A 88 52.60 27.34 -8.53
N THR A 89 53.67 26.75 -7.98
CA THR A 89 53.63 25.40 -7.42
C THR A 89 52.70 25.33 -6.23
N ASP A 90 52.75 26.31 -5.32
CA ASP A 90 51.89 26.37 -4.14
C ASP A 90 50.42 26.59 -4.51
N ALA A 91 50.13 27.45 -5.48
CA ALA A 91 48.78 27.67 -5.98
C ALA A 91 48.22 26.40 -6.65
N PHE A 92 49.02 25.76 -7.51
CA PHE A 92 48.66 24.50 -8.15
C PHE A 92 48.39 23.43 -7.10
N LYS A 93 49.30 23.24 -6.13
CA LYS A 93 49.14 22.28 -5.04
C LYS A 93 47.86 22.52 -4.26
N ARG A 94 47.58 23.75 -3.82
CA ARG A 94 46.35 24.08 -3.09
C ARG A 94 45.09 23.83 -3.91
N GLN A 95 45.10 24.19 -5.19
CA GLN A 95 43.96 23.97 -6.08
C GLN A 95 43.72 22.48 -6.32
N THR A 96 44.79 21.71 -6.56
CA THR A 96 44.71 20.25 -6.73
C THR A 96 44.25 19.57 -5.45
N GLU A 97 44.80 19.92 -4.29
CA GLU A 97 44.35 19.37 -2.99
C GLU A 97 42.86 19.65 -2.75
N ARG A 98 42.39 20.87 -3.04
CA ARG A 98 40.96 21.20 -2.95
C ARG A 98 40.12 20.31 -3.87
N LEU A 99 40.48 20.23 -5.16
CA LEU A 99 39.72 19.45 -6.15
C LEU A 99 39.74 17.95 -5.84
N VAL A 100 40.86 17.41 -5.38
CA VAL A 100 40.97 16.00 -4.98
C VAL A 100 40.10 15.71 -3.76
N ASN A 101 40.07 16.60 -2.78
CA ASN A 101 39.19 16.46 -1.62
C ASN A 101 37.70 16.58 -1.99
N GLU A 102 37.34 17.52 -2.86
CA GLU A 102 35.98 17.64 -3.41
C GLU A 102 35.57 16.36 -4.16
N LEU A 103 36.45 15.85 -5.04
CA LEU A 103 36.22 14.61 -5.78
C LEU A 103 36.05 13.41 -4.84
N LYS A 104 36.90 13.29 -3.82
CA LYS A 104 36.79 12.24 -2.80
C LYS A 104 35.45 12.28 -2.09
N ASN A 105 35.02 13.47 -1.67
CA ASN A 105 33.74 13.64 -0.97
C ASN A 105 32.55 13.29 -1.88
N LEU A 106 32.58 13.71 -3.15
CA LEU A 106 31.56 13.37 -4.13
C LEU A 106 31.53 11.86 -4.43
N ALA A 107 32.69 11.22 -4.55
CA ALA A 107 32.79 9.78 -4.75
C ALA A 107 32.23 9.00 -3.56
N GLN A 108 32.55 9.42 -2.33
CA GLN A 108 32.00 8.81 -1.12
C GLN A 108 30.48 9.00 -1.06
N PHE A 109 29.97 10.21 -1.33
CA PHE A 109 28.54 10.46 -1.36
C PHE A 109 27.82 9.60 -2.42
N ALA A 110 28.40 9.47 -3.62
CA ALA A 110 27.85 8.62 -4.67
C ALA A 110 27.82 7.15 -4.25
N LYS A 111 28.88 6.67 -3.59
CA LYS A 111 28.94 5.32 -3.02
C LYS A 111 27.83 5.10 -1.99
N ASP A 112 27.68 5.98 -1.02
CA ASP A 112 26.65 5.85 0.03
C ASP A 112 25.23 5.84 -0.58
N LYS A 113 25.01 6.62 -1.65
CA LYS A 113 23.75 6.60 -2.40
C LYS A 113 23.52 5.27 -3.14
N LEU A 114 24.57 4.70 -3.75
CA LEU A 114 24.47 3.40 -4.41
C LEU A 114 24.18 2.28 -3.40
N GLU A 115 24.83 2.28 -2.23
CA GLU A 115 24.55 1.32 -1.16
C GLU A 115 23.08 1.42 -0.67
N THR A 116 22.57 2.66 -0.52
CA THR A 116 21.15 2.88 -0.17
C THR A 116 20.19 2.36 -1.26
N ILE A 117 20.58 2.50 -2.54
CA ILE A 117 19.77 2.02 -3.67
C ILE A 117 19.76 0.48 -3.69
N GLU A 118 20.91 -0.15 -3.45
CA GLU A 118 21.05 -1.60 -3.38
C GLU A 118 20.18 -2.19 -2.27
N GLU A 119 20.25 -1.65 -1.05
CA GLU A 119 19.42 -2.08 0.09
C GLU A 119 17.92 -2.00 -0.24
N LYS A 120 17.48 -0.88 -0.85
CA LYS A 120 16.08 -0.70 -1.25
C LYS A 120 15.67 -1.65 -2.38
N ALA A 121 16.56 -1.92 -3.33
CA ALA A 121 16.30 -2.85 -4.42
C ALA A 121 16.12 -4.28 -3.91
N GLU A 122 16.94 -4.69 -2.93
CA GLU A 122 16.81 -5.99 -2.28
C GLU A 122 15.48 -6.08 -1.49
N GLY A 123 15.12 -5.04 -0.75
CA GLY A 123 13.82 -4.98 -0.06
C GLY A 123 12.62 -5.05 -1.02
N LEU A 124 12.72 -4.41 -2.20
CA LEU A 124 11.70 -4.52 -3.25
C LEU A 124 11.60 -5.93 -3.81
N LEU A 125 12.73 -6.61 -4.01
CA LEU A 125 12.75 -7.99 -4.49
C LEU A 125 12.08 -8.94 -3.48
N GLN A 126 12.42 -8.81 -2.19
CA GLN A 126 11.80 -9.59 -1.12
C GLN A 126 10.29 -9.37 -1.05
N ASN A 127 9.85 -8.10 -1.11
CA ASN A 127 8.42 -7.79 -1.15
C ASN A 127 7.74 -8.37 -2.40
N SER A 128 8.40 -8.37 -3.56
CA SER A 128 7.87 -8.98 -4.77
C SER A 128 7.68 -10.49 -4.62
N HIS A 129 8.60 -11.18 -3.92
CA HIS A 129 8.44 -12.60 -3.61
C HIS A 129 7.22 -12.85 -2.71
N LEU A 130 7.05 -12.05 -1.65
CA LEU A 130 5.88 -12.17 -0.77
C LEU A 130 4.55 -11.92 -1.50
N ILE A 131 4.52 -10.95 -2.42
CA ILE A 131 3.35 -10.69 -3.28
C ILE A 131 3.09 -11.90 -4.19
N HIS A 132 4.13 -12.48 -4.78
CA HIS A 132 3.98 -13.66 -5.64
C HIS A 132 3.41 -14.86 -4.88
N ASP A 133 3.94 -15.14 -3.68
CA ASP A 133 3.45 -16.23 -2.82
C ASP A 133 1.99 -15.98 -2.39
N SER A 134 1.65 -14.74 -2.07
CA SER A 134 0.28 -14.34 -1.74
C SER A 134 -0.66 -14.54 -2.92
N LEU A 135 -0.24 -14.17 -4.14
CA LEU A 135 -1.02 -14.38 -5.36
C LEU A 135 -1.22 -15.86 -5.66
N ALA A 136 -0.20 -16.71 -5.45
CA ALA A 136 -0.32 -18.15 -5.61
C ALA A 136 -1.33 -18.74 -4.61
N SER A 137 -1.33 -18.27 -3.35
CA SER A 137 -2.32 -18.68 -2.34
C SER A 137 -3.74 -18.24 -2.73
N ILE A 138 -3.90 -17.01 -3.25
CA ILE A 138 -5.20 -16.50 -3.70
C ILE A 138 -5.73 -17.36 -4.86
N ASP A 139 -4.89 -17.72 -5.83
CA ASP A 139 -5.30 -18.58 -6.95
C ASP A 139 -5.85 -19.93 -6.46
N VAL A 140 -5.14 -20.58 -5.52
CA VAL A 140 -5.60 -21.84 -4.91
C VAL A 140 -6.96 -21.65 -4.22
N GLN A 141 -7.15 -20.57 -3.46
CA GLN A 141 -8.43 -20.26 -2.83
C GLN A 141 -9.53 -20.00 -3.85
N THR A 142 -9.26 -19.26 -4.92
CA THR A 142 -10.21 -18.99 -6.00
C THR A 142 -10.64 -20.28 -6.68
N GLN A 143 -9.72 -21.21 -6.94
CA GLN A 143 -10.05 -22.54 -7.48
C GLN A 143 -10.93 -23.36 -6.52
N GLN A 144 -10.64 -23.32 -5.22
CA GLN A 144 -11.47 -23.97 -4.20
C GLN A 144 -12.89 -23.40 -4.16
N VAL A 145 -13.02 -22.07 -4.20
CA VAL A 145 -14.33 -21.39 -4.26
C VAL A 145 -15.09 -21.80 -5.52
N ALA A 146 -14.45 -21.80 -6.69
CA ALA A 146 -15.08 -22.23 -7.93
C ALA A 146 -15.61 -23.67 -7.86
N LYS A 147 -14.82 -24.59 -7.28
CA LYS A 147 -15.24 -25.99 -7.06
C LYS A 147 -16.43 -26.08 -6.09
N LEU A 148 -16.39 -25.33 -4.99
CA LEU A 148 -17.49 -25.30 -4.02
C LEU A 148 -18.77 -24.75 -4.67
N THR A 149 -18.67 -23.67 -5.43
CA THR A 149 -19.80 -23.09 -6.17
C THR A 149 -20.43 -24.10 -7.14
N GLN A 150 -19.61 -24.89 -7.85
CA GLN A 150 -20.12 -25.94 -8.72
C GLN A 150 -20.87 -27.04 -7.95
N ASN A 151 -20.35 -27.45 -6.79
CA ASN A 151 -21.04 -28.42 -5.92
C ASN A 151 -22.38 -27.86 -5.41
N VAL A 152 -22.40 -26.60 -4.97
CA VAL A 152 -23.62 -25.92 -4.53
C VAL A 152 -24.65 -25.85 -5.68
N LYS A 153 -24.21 -25.54 -6.90
CA LYS A 153 -25.08 -25.55 -8.09
C LYS A 153 -25.73 -26.93 -8.31
N VAL A 154 -24.98 -28.01 -8.16
CA VAL A 154 -25.53 -29.38 -8.28
C VAL A 154 -26.55 -29.65 -7.18
N GLN A 155 -26.26 -29.27 -5.94
CA GLN A 155 -27.18 -29.45 -4.80
C GLN A 155 -28.47 -28.65 -4.98
N VAL A 156 -28.40 -27.39 -5.41
CA VAL A 156 -29.58 -26.56 -5.69
C VAL A 156 -30.45 -27.21 -6.77
N ASN A 157 -29.86 -27.76 -7.83
CA ASN A 157 -30.61 -28.46 -8.88
C ASN A 157 -31.24 -29.78 -8.42
N LEU A 158 -30.68 -30.45 -7.40
CA LEU A 158 -31.29 -31.62 -6.78
C LEU A 158 -32.49 -31.21 -5.92
N VAL A 159 -32.29 -30.23 -5.02
CA VAL A 159 -33.36 -29.70 -4.16
C VAL A 159 -34.53 -29.18 -4.99
N LEU A 160 -34.27 -28.51 -6.11
CA LEU A 160 -35.33 -28.05 -7.02
C LEU A 160 -36.19 -29.21 -7.54
N ARG A 161 -35.55 -30.30 -8.01
CA ARG A 161 -36.26 -31.50 -8.49
C ARG A 161 -37.04 -32.21 -7.38
N ASP A 162 -36.43 -32.34 -6.21
CA ASP A 162 -37.10 -32.96 -5.06
C ASP A 162 -38.31 -32.13 -4.62
N THR A 163 -38.19 -30.80 -4.65
CA THR A 163 -39.30 -29.89 -4.32
C THR A 163 -40.44 -30.01 -5.33
N GLU A 164 -40.14 -30.13 -6.62
CA GLU A 164 -41.15 -30.34 -7.67
C GLU A 164 -41.88 -31.68 -7.49
N ALA A 165 -41.15 -32.76 -7.17
CA ALA A 165 -41.75 -34.06 -6.88
C ALA A 165 -42.66 -34.02 -5.64
N VAL A 166 -42.21 -33.38 -4.56
CA VAL A 166 -43.02 -33.18 -3.34
C VAL A 166 -44.27 -32.36 -3.62
N TYR A 167 -44.16 -31.33 -4.46
CA TYR A 167 -45.30 -30.49 -4.84
C TYR A 167 -46.37 -31.30 -5.60
N GLU A 168 -45.96 -32.10 -6.59
CA GLU A 168 -46.89 -32.96 -7.32
C GLU A 168 -47.50 -34.05 -6.43
N GLN A 169 -46.72 -34.64 -5.52
CA GLN A 169 -47.25 -35.58 -4.53
C GLN A 169 -48.27 -34.91 -3.60
N SER A 170 -48.01 -33.68 -3.16
CA SER A 170 -48.93 -32.89 -2.33
C SER A 170 -50.27 -32.64 -3.02
N LYS A 171 -50.27 -32.32 -4.32
CA LYS A 171 -51.51 -32.25 -5.12
C LYS A 171 -52.28 -33.56 -5.14
N GLY A 172 -51.58 -34.69 -5.32
CA GLY A 172 -52.19 -36.02 -5.30
C GLY A 172 -52.83 -36.36 -3.94
N ILE A 173 -52.18 -35.97 -2.84
CA ILE A 173 -52.71 -36.11 -1.48
C ILE A 173 -53.97 -35.25 -1.31
N ALA A 174 -53.93 -33.98 -1.72
CA ALA A 174 -55.09 -33.08 -1.63
C ALA A 174 -56.30 -33.62 -2.41
N ALA A 175 -56.08 -34.13 -3.62
CA ALA A 175 -57.13 -34.77 -4.42
C ALA A 175 -57.69 -36.03 -3.74
N SER A 176 -56.81 -36.83 -3.12
CA SER A 176 -57.22 -38.03 -2.37
C SER A 176 -58.02 -37.68 -1.11
N GLN A 177 -57.63 -36.62 -0.39
CA GLN A 177 -58.37 -36.11 0.78
C GLN A 177 -59.77 -35.62 0.39
N SER A 178 -59.91 -34.90 -0.72
CA SER A 178 -61.22 -34.45 -1.21
C SER A 178 -62.14 -35.63 -1.54
N LYS A 179 -61.64 -36.65 -2.26
CA LYS A 179 -62.41 -37.89 -2.53
C LYS A 179 -62.78 -38.64 -1.25
N LEU A 180 -61.89 -38.66 -0.26
CA LEU A 180 -62.16 -39.32 1.02
C LEU A 180 -63.29 -38.60 1.77
N GLN A 181 -63.27 -37.27 1.81
CA GLN A 181 -64.34 -36.45 2.42
C GLN A 181 -65.69 -36.69 1.74
N GLU A 182 -65.72 -36.72 0.41
CA GLU A 182 -66.94 -37.03 -0.35
C GLU A 182 -67.50 -38.42 0.03
N LYS A 183 -66.64 -39.45 0.03
CA LYS A 183 -67.03 -40.81 0.44
C LYS A 183 -67.51 -40.88 1.89
N GLN A 184 -66.87 -40.14 2.80
CA GLN A 184 -67.30 -40.06 4.20
C GLN A 184 -68.68 -39.41 4.32
N ALA A 185 -68.95 -38.33 3.57
CA ALA A 185 -70.28 -37.71 3.53
C ALA A 185 -71.34 -38.69 3.02
N THR A 186 -71.08 -39.36 1.89
CA THR A 186 -72.01 -40.38 1.36
C THR A 186 -72.25 -41.53 2.35
N MET A 187 -71.21 -41.96 3.07
CA MET A 187 -71.33 -43.02 4.07
C MET A 187 -72.16 -42.56 5.28
N LYS A 188 -71.99 -41.30 5.71
CA LYS A 188 -72.81 -40.69 6.76
C LYS A 188 -74.28 -40.68 6.36
N ASP A 189 -74.60 -40.19 5.15
CA ASP A 189 -75.99 -40.13 4.66
C ASP A 189 -76.64 -41.51 4.62
N LYS A 190 -75.92 -42.53 4.11
CA LYS A 190 -76.40 -43.92 4.09
C LYS A 190 -76.60 -44.52 5.49
N LEU A 191 -75.75 -44.16 6.44
CA LEU A 191 -75.86 -44.61 7.83
C LEU A 191 -77.10 -43.98 8.49
N GLU A 192 -77.32 -42.68 8.29
CA GLU A 192 -78.51 -41.97 8.78
C GLU A 192 -79.80 -42.58 8.20
N GLU A 193 -79.83 -42.87 6.89
CA GLU A 193 -80.96 -43.55 6.24
C GLU A 193 -81.22 -44.94 6.82
N SER A 194 -80.15 -45.73 7.03
CA SER A 194 -80.26 -47.08 7.60
C SER A 194 -80.75 -47.03 9.05
N MET A 195 -80.30 -46.04 9.83
CA MET A 195 -80.72 -45.83 11.21
C MET A 195 -82.20 -45.44 11.28
N ALA A 196 -82.67 -44.59 10.37
CA ALA A 196 -84.08 -44.21 10.27
C ALA A 196 -84.97 -45.44 9.98
N LYS A 197 -84.57 -46.29 9.02
CA LYS A 197 -85.28 -47.55 8.72
C LYS A 197 -85.30 -48.51 9.91
N LEU A 198 -84.19 -48.64 10.63
CA LEU A 198 -84.11 -49.46 11.85
C LEU A 198 -85.04 -48.92 12.94
N HIS A 199 -85.07 -47.60 13.15
CA HIS A 199 -85.95 -46.97 14.12
C HIS A 199 -87.43 -47.16 13.78
N GLU A 200 -87.80 -47.02 12.50
CA GLU A 200 -89.16 -47.30 12.01
C GLU A 200 -89.55 -48.76 12.25
N SER A 201 -88.67 -49.70 11.89
CA SER A 201 -88.90 -51.13 12.15
C SER A 201 -89.03 -51.43 13.64
N SER A 202 -88.20 -50.82 14.49
CA SER A 202 -88.26 -50.99 15.95
C SER A 202 -89.59 -50.47 16.52
N ASN A 203 -90.06 -49.31 16.04
CA ASN A 203 -91.36 -48.76 16.43
C ASN A 203 -92.51 -49.69 16.04
N LYS A 204 -92.48 -50.19 14.79
CA LYS A 204 -93.49 -51.14 14.30
C LYS A 204 -93.53 -52.41 15.13
N VAL A 205 -92.37 -52.99 15.46
CA VAL A 205 -92.29 -54.15 16.34
C VAL A 205 -92.83 -53.84 17.74
N GLY A 206 -92.53 -52.65 18.29
CA GLY A 206 -93.07 -52.20 19.58
C GLY A 206 -94.60 -52.06 19.58
N GLU A 207 -95.18 -51.57 18.48
CA GLU A 207 -96.63 -51.49 18.27
C GLU A 207 -97.26 -52.88 18.16
N GLU A 208 -96.67 -53.78 17.36
CA GLU A 208 -97.13 -55.18 17.24
C GLU A 208 -97.07 -55.92 18.58
N ILE A 209 -96.00 -55.75 19.37
CA ILE A 209 -95.88 -56.30 20.73
C ILE A 209 -96.98 -55.74 21.65
N SER A 210 -97.28 -54.45 21.55
CA SER A 210 -98.33 -53.82 22.36
C SER A 210 -99.71 -54.36 21.99
N ASN A 211 -99.97 -54.56 20.70
CA ASN A 211 -101.19 -55.20 20.22
C ASN A 211 -101.31 -56.64 20.71
N LEU A 212 -100.23 -57.43 20.63
CA LEU A 212 -100.19 -58.80 21.17
C LEU A 212 -100.45 -58.82 22.68
N LYS A 213 -99.88 -57.87 23.43
CA LYS A 213 -100.15 -57.74 24.88
C LYS A 213 -101.63 -57.45 25.14
N ASN A 214 -102.23 -56.52 24.40
CA ASN A 214 -103.66 -56.22 24.54
C ASN A 214 -104.53 -57.43 24.21
N GLN A 215 -104.22 -58.17 23.14
CA GLN A 215 -104.90 -59.42 22.80
C GLN A 215 -104.74 -60.48 23.89
N ALA A 216 -103.55 -60.60 24.50
CA ALA A 216 -103.33 -61.52 25.61
C ALA A 216 -104.14 -61.16 26.86
N ILE A 217 -104.28 -59.85 27.17
CA ILE A 217 -105.15 -59.37 28.24
C ILE A 217 -106.62 -59.70 27.95
N GLU A 218 -107.09 -59.48 26.71
CA GLU A 218 -108.46 -59.86 26.29
C GLU A 218 -108.71 -61.36 26.46
N ILE A 219 -107.74 -62.19 26.06
CA ILE A 219 -107.82 -63.65 26.25
C ILE A 219 -107.86 -64.00 27.74
N GLU A 220 -107.05 -63.36 28.58
CA GLU A 220 -107.02 -63.58 30.03
C GLU A 220 -108.35 -63.15 30.71
N GLU A 221 -108.95 -62.05 30.25
CA GLU A 221 -110.28 -61.62 30.67
C GLU A 221 -111.37 -62.61 30.26
N GLU A 222 -111.35 -63.12 29.02
CA GLU A 222 -112.28 -64.16 28.57
C GLU A 222 -112.09 -65.48 29.32
N ILE A 223 -110.84 -65.90 29.57
CA ILE A 223 -110.54 -67.07 30.41
C ILE A 223 -111.09 -66.86 31.83
N SER A 224 -110.95 -65.66 32.39
CA SER A 224 -111.51 -65.32 33.71
C SER A 224 -113.04 -65.35 33.72
N LYS A 225 -113.70 -64.86 32.66
CA LYS A 225 -115.17 -64.98 32.50
C LYS A 225 -115.63 -66.43 32.41
N VAL A 226 -114.95 -67.26 31.60
CA VAL A 226 -115.24 -68.69 31.50
C VAL A 226 -114.98 -69.40 32.83
N GLY A 227 -113.90 -69.05 33.53
CA GLY A 227 -113.60 -69.54 34.88
C GLY A 227 -114.69 -69.20 35.90
N ASN A 228 -115.17 -67.96 35.90
CA ASN A 228 -116.28 -67.52 36.76
C ASN A 228 -117.62 -68.19 36.39
N ALA A 229 -117.88 -68.42 35.11
CA ALA A 229 -119.05 -69.17 34.64
C ALA A 229 -118.98 -70.67 35.01
N MET A 230 -117.79 -71.26 35.02
CA MET A 230 -117.58 -72.65 35.47
C MET A 230 -117.59 -72.82 36.99
N SER A 231 -117.22 -71.78 37.76
CA SER A 231 -117.31 -71.78 39.23
C SER A 231 -118.73 -71.54 39.76
N SER A 232 -119.70 -71.22 38.89
CA SER A 232 -121.11 -70.95 39.23
C SER A 232 -122.03 -72.16 38.93
N LYS A 233 -121.47 -73.36 38.88
CA LYS A 233 -122.17 -74.63 38.61
C LYS A 233 -121.89 -75.61 39.74
#